data_AF-A0A238Y7F1-F1
#
_entry.id   AF-A0A238Y7F1-F1
#
_cell.length_a   1.000
_cell.length_b   1.000
_cell.length_c   1.000
_cell.angle_alpha   90.00
_cell.angle_beta   90.00
_cell.angle_gamma   90.00
#
_symmetry.space_group_name_H-M   'P 1'
#
loop_
_entity.id
_entity.type
_entity.pdbx_description
1 polymer ?
#
loop_
_entity_poly.entity_id
_entity_poly.type
_entity_poly.pdbx_seq_one_letter_code
_entity_poly.pdbx_strand_id
1 'polypeptide(L)'
;MATAGQRRGADTKSEIRKVAIELFTERGYEATSLREIAERLGITKAALYYHFSSKESIVLSIFQAHLDALDELVEWAREQPPGPELRARAVDRMVELGVGSGMAAMKFAMANQHIVRELHHDKGRENAFGKMTELFDIVAGPDAPVEEALRVRSALLSVNIVLMASRGLDASEAEITSVARDIAHSLMK
;
A
#
# COMPACT_ATOMS: atom_id res chain seq x y z
N MET A 1 -18.11 -12.94 9.94
CA MET A 1 -17.73 -11.99 11.00
C MET A 1 -16.50 -12.54 11.73
N ALA A 2 -15.39 -11.80 11.79
CA ALA A 2 -14.18 -12.25 12.50
C ALA A 2 -14.37 -12.21 14.03
N THR A 3 -13.82 -13.20 14.75
CA THR A 3 -13.91 -13.30 16.21
C THR A 3 -13.07 -12.23 16.92
N ALA A 4 -13.38 -11.91 18.18
CA ALA A 4 -12.66 -10.88 18.95
C ALA A 4 -11.15 -11.17 19.10
N GLY A 5 -10.76 -12.44 19.18
CA GLY A 5 -9.35 -12.85 19.18
C GLY A 5 -8.65 -12.62 17.84
N GLN A 6 -9.37 -12.77 16.73
CA GLN A 6 -8.84 -12.55 15.38
C GLN A 6 -8.67 -11.07 15.05
N ARG A 7 -9.56 -10.21 15.57
CA ARG A 7 -9.40 -8.74 15.52
C ARG A 7 -8.16 -8.28 16.30
N ARG A 8 -8.03 -8.71 17.56
CA ARG A 8 -6.83 -8.40 18.38
C ARG A 8 -5.53 -8.85 17.72
N GLY A 9 -5.50 -10.05 17.12
CA GLY A 9 -4.33 -10.54 16.39
C GLY A 9 -4.00 -9.75 15.13
N ALA A 10 -5.02 -9.27 14.40
CA ALA A 10 -4.84 -8.41 13.24
C ALA A 10 -4.29 -7.02 13.62
N ASP A 11 -4.81 -6.45 14.72
CA ASP A 11 -4.35 -5.17 15.27
C ASP A 11 -2.87 -5.26 15.69
N THR A 12 -2.48 -6.32 16.40
CA THR A 12 -1.07 -6.53 16.79
C THR A 12 -0.13 -6.69 15.60
N LYS A 13 -0.53 -7.45 14.56
CA LYS A 13 0.28 -7.57 13.33
C LYS A 13 0.47 -6.21 12.65
N SER A 14 -0.58 -5.38 12.64
CA SER A 14 -0.51 -4.03 12.06
C SER A 14 0.50 -3.15 12.80
N GLU A 15 0.46 -3.14 14.13
CA GLU A 15 1.40 -2.37 14.95
C GLU A 15 2.84 -2.88 14.78
N ILE A 16 3.05 -4.20 14.71
CA ILE A 16 4.38 -4.77 14.45
C ILE A 16 4.92 -4.29 13.09
N ARG A 17 4.12 -4.32 12.03
CA ARG A 17 4.54 -3.85 10.71
C ARG A 17 4.91 -2.37 10.73
N LYS A 18 4.10 -1.54 11.38
CA LYS A 18 4.32 -0.10 11.50
C LYS A 18 5.63 0.21 12.23
N VAL A 19 5.86 -0.39 13.39
CA VAL A 19 7.11 -0.17 14.13
C VAL A 19 8.33 -0.73 13.40
N ALA A 20 8.17 -1.87 12.72
CA ALA A 20 9.25 -2.45 11.93
C ALA A 20 9.66 -1.54 10.77
N ILE A 21 8.72 -1.00 10.00
CA ILE A 21 9.03 -0.12 8.85
C ILE A 21 9.67 1.20 9.31
N GLU A 22 9.24 1.74 10.45
CA GLU A 22 9.85 2.91 11.08
C GLU A 22 11.32 2.62 11.47
N LEU A 23 11.57 1.53 12.20
CA LEU A 23 12.93 1.15 12.60
C LEU A 23 13.84 0.82 11.40
N PHE A 24 13.32 0.14 10.38
CA PHE A 24 14.07 -0.12 9.15
C PHE A 24 14.46 1.16 8.42
N THR A 25 13.60 2.19 8.47
CA THR A 25 13.87 3.50 7.87
C THR A 25 14.88 4.30 8.70
N GLU A 26 14.77 4.27 10.03
CA GLU A 26 15.63 5.01 10.96
C GLU A 26 17.06 4.42 11.04
N ARG A 27 17.17 3.09 11.09
CA ARG A 27 18.43 2.38 11.41
C ARG A 27 18.98 1.53 10.27
N GLY A 28 18.18 1.33 9.22
CA GLY A 28 18.47 0.35 8.16
C GLY A 28 17.91 -1.03 8.49
N TYR A 29 17.56 -1.77 7.43
CA TYR A 29 17.00 -3.11 7.53
C TYR A 29 17.95 -4.10 8.23
N GLU A 30 19.23 -4.11 7.83
CA GLU A 30 20.22 -5.07 8.35
C GLU A 30 20.52 -4.86 9.83
N ALA A 31 20.66 -3.60 10.25
CA ALA A 31 21.00 -3.24 11.63
C ALA A 31 19.84 -3.41 12.62
N THR A 32 18.60 -3.52 12.13
CA THR A 32 17.42 -3.72 12.99
C THR A 32 17.25 -5.21 13.32
N SER A 33 16.89 -5.52 14.56
CA SER A 33 16.59 -6.88 15.04
C SER A 33 15.14 -7.05 15.50
N LEU A 34 14.63 -8.28 15.49
CA LEU A 34 13.30 -8.60 16.05
C LEU A 34 13.18 -8.26 17.54
N ARG A 35 14.30 -8.28 18.27
CA ARG A 35 14.35 -7.90 19.68
C ARG A 35 14.05 -6.41 19.85
N GLU A 36 14.68 -5.56 19.06
CA GLU A 36 14.47 -4.10 19.12
C GLU A 36 13.04 -3.72 18.71
N ILE A 37 12.46 -4.42 17.73
CA ILE A 37 11.05 -4.21 17.35
C ILE A 37 10.13 -4.56 18.53
N ALA A 38 10.37 -5.70 19.20
CA ALA A 38 9.59 -6.10 20.37
C ALA A 38 9.74 -5.09 21.54
N GLU A 39 10.96 -4.62 21.79
CA GLU A 39 11.26 -3.61 22.82
C GLU A 39 10.55 -2.28 22.54
N ARG A 40 10.57 -1.79 21.28
CA ARG A 40 9.87 -0.56 20.89
C ARG A 40 8.37 -0.66 21.07
N LEU A 41 7.79 -1.84 20.86
CA LEU A 41 6.36 -2.12 21.05
C LEU A 41 5.97 -2.41 22.51
N GLY A 42 6.94 -2.57 23.42
CA GLY A 42 6.67 -3.01 24.79
C GLY A 42 6.09 -4.42 24.90
N ILE A 43 6.34 -5.29 23.91
CA ILE A 43 5.90 -6.69 23.92
C ILE A 43 7.08 -7.64 24.15
N THR A 44 6.79 -8.87 24.57
CA THR A 44 7.85 -9.87 24.74
C THR A 44 8.36 -10.35 23.39
N LYS A 45 9.62 -10.79 23.35
CA LYS A 45 10.18 -11.48 22.17
C LYS A 45 9.28 -12.66 21.77
N ALA A 46 8.84 -13.49 22.72
CA ALA A 46 7.94 -14.61 22.45
C ALA A 46 6.63 -14.19 21.77
N ALA A 47 6.02 -13.08 22.19
CA ALA A 47 4.80 -12.54 21.58
C ALA A 47 5.05 -12.05 20.13
N LEU A 48 6.18 -11.43 19.86
CA LEU A 48 6.54 -11.05 18.48
C LEU A 48 6.76 -12.29 17.60
N TYR A 49 7.50 -13.27 18.11
CA TYR A 49 7.78 -14.52 17.38
C TYR A 49 6.53 -15.37 17.09
N TYR A 50 5.48 -15.23 17.91
CA TYR A 50 4.17 -15.81 17.62
C TYR A 50 3.56 -15.26 16.32
N HIS A 51 3.81 -13.99 16.00
CA HIS A 51 3.30 -13.36 14.78
C HIS A 51 4.25 -13.47 13.59
N PHE A 52 5.57 -13.40 13.85
CA PHE A 52 6.59 -13.32 12.81
C PHE A 52 7.85 -14.08 13.20
N SER A 53 8.23 -15.06 12.37
CA SER A 53 9.42 -15.89 12.61
C SER A 53 10.73 -15.18 12.25
N SER A 54 10.68 -14.17 11.39
CA SER A 54 11.87 -13.46 10.86
C SER A 54 11.55 -12.02 10.42
N LYS A 55 12.59 -11.21 10.15
CA LYS A 55 12.41 -9.84 9.60
C LYS A 55 11.79 -9.89 8.22
N GLU A 56 12.21 -10.85 7.41
CA GLU A 56 11.72 -11.14 6.08
C GLU A 56 10.21 -11.42 6.12
N SER A 57 9.74 -12.20 7.11
CA SER A 57 8.32 -12.48 7.29
C SER A 57 7.49 -11.22 7.63
N ILE A 58 8.08 -10.25 8.33
CA ILE A 58 7.43 -8.95 8.59
C ILE A 58 7.33 -8.16 7.28
N VAL A 59 8.44 -8.04 6.55
CA VAL A 59 8.51 -7.34 5.26
C VAL A 59 7.52 -7.92 4.26
N LEU A 60 7.49 -9.24 4.10
CA LEU A 60 6.51 -9.91 3.24
C LEU A 60 5.08 -9.58 3.64
N SER A 61 4.77 -9.52 4.95
CA SER A 61 3.43 -9.18 5.41
C SER A 61 3.05 -7.71 5.19
N ILE A 62 4.02 -6.80 5.09
CA ILE A 62 3.78 -5.40 4.73
C ILE A 62 3.29 -5.31 3.29
N PHE A 63 3.98 -5.99 2.38
CA PHE A 63 3.58 -6.02 0.99
C PHE A 63 2.28 -6.81 0.78
N GLN A 64 2.11 -7.93 1.48
CA GLN A 64 0.86 -8.69 1.41
C GLN A 64 -0.33 -7.85 1.88
N ALA A 65 -0.19 -7.08 2.96
CA ALA A 65 -1.26 -6.19 3.40
C ALA A 65 -1.60 -5.11 2.36
N HIS A 66 -0.62 -4.63 1.60
CA HIS A 66 -0.88 -3.69 0.51
C HIS A 66 -1.59 -4.35 -0.68
N LEU A 67 -1.21 -5.59 -1.03
CA LEU A 67 -1.90 -6.39 -2.05
C LEU A 67 -3.34 -6.71 -1.64
N ASP A 68 -3.55 -7.13 -0.39
CA ASP A 68 -4.88 -7.42 0.16
C ASP A 68 -5.77 -6.17 0.10
N ALA A 69 -5.22 -4.99 0.40
CA ALA A 69 -5.97 -3.74 0.34
C ALA A 69 -6.28 -3.30 -1.11
N LEU A 70 -5.40 -3.61 -2.07
CA LEU A 70 -5.69 -3.44 -3.50
C LEU A 70 -6.77 -4.41 -3.97
N ASP A 71 -6.75 -5.66 -3.49
CA ASP A 71 -7.79 -6.65 -3.76
C ASP A 71 -9.14 -6.19 -3.22
N GLU A 72 -9.18 -5.67 -1.99
CA GLU A 72 -10.40 -5.08 -1.41
C GLU A 72 -10.92 -3.89 -2.21
N LEU A 73 -10.03 -3.06 -2.78
CA LEU A 73 -10.41 -1.96 -3.66
C LEU A 73 -11.04 -2.48 -4.96
N VAL A 74 -10.44 -3.50 -5.58
CA VAL A 74 -10.97 -4.13 -6.80
C VAL A 74 -12.35 -4.73 -6.55
N GLU A 75 -12.51 -5.53 -5.48
CA GLU A 75 -13.80 -6.15 -5.16
C GLU A 75 -14.87 -5.10 -4.86
N TRP A 76 -14.53 -4.05 -4.10
CA TRP A 76 -15.46 -2.94 -3.89
C TRP A 76 -15.87 -2.27 -5.21
N ALA A 77 -14.92 -2.03 -6.12
CA ALA A 77 -15.17 -1.35 -7.39
C ALA A 77 -16.14 -2.15 -8.27
N ARG A 78 -16.04 -3.50 -8.26
CA ARG A 78 -16.96 -4.39 -8.97
C ARG A 78 -18.40 -4.28 -8.47
N GLU A 79 -18.60 -3.97 -7.20
CA GLU A 79 -19.94 -3.82 -6.60
C GLU A 79 -20.57 -2.45 -6.86
N GLN A 80 -19.83 -1.50 -7.44
CA GLN A 80 -20.33 -0.16 -7.71
C GLN A 80 -20.94 -0.03 -9.12
N PRO A 81 -21.95 0.82 -9.31
CA PRO A 81 -22.39 1.19 -10.65
C PRO A 81 -21.28 1.97 -11.37
N PRO A 82 -21.09 1.75 -12.69
CA PRO A 82 -20.14 2.53 -13.47
C PRO A 82 -20.59 3.98 -13.55
N GLY A 83 -19.64 4.92 -13.45
CA GLY A 83 -19.93 6.34 -13.56
C GLY A 83 -18.91 7.26 -12.89
N PRO A 84 -19.15 8.58 -12.94
CA PRO A 84 -18.28 9.59 -12.34
C PRO A 84 -18.05 9.38 -10.84
N GLU A 85 -19.06 8.91 -10.12
CA GLU A 85 -18.98 8.64 -8.68
C GLU A 85 -18.00 7.50 -8.37
N LEU A 86 -18.03 6.41 -9.13
CA LEU A 86 -17.06 5.31 -9.01
C LEU A 86 -15.65 5.83 -9.25
N ARG A 87 -15.43 6.62 -10.30
CA ARG A 87 -14.10 7.17 -10.63
C ARG A 87 -13.56 8.05 -9.52
N ALA A 88 -14.37 8.99 -9.03
CA ALA A 88 -13.98 9.88 -7.96
C ALA A 88 -13.62 9.10 -6.68
N ARG A 89 -14.46 8.13 -6.30
CA ARG A 89 -14.22 7.30 -5.10
C ARG A 89 -13.06 6.33 -5.27
N ALA A 90 -12.80 5.83 -6.48
CA ALA A 90 -11.64 4.99 -6.77
C ALA A 90 -10.34 5.78 -6.61
N VAL A 91 -10.30 7.04 -7.06
CA VAL A 91 -9.17 7.96 -6.81
C VAL A 91 -8.95 8.16 -5.31
N ASP A 92 -10.01 8.49 -4.56
CA ASP A 92 -9.89 8.72 -3.11
C ASP A 92 -9.33 7.48 -2.40
N ARG A 93 -9.84 6.29 -2.72
CA ARG A 93 -9.33 5.04 -2.14
C ARG A 93 -7.92 4.68 -2.59
N MET A 94 -7.55 4.98 -3.83
CA MET A 94 -6.17 4.81 -4.30
C MET A 94 -5.21 5.72 -3.53
N VAL A 95 -5.65 6.95 -3.21
CA VAL A 95 -4.89 7.86 -2.34
C VAL A 95 -4.78 7.30 -0.92
N GLU A 96 -5.87 6.79 -0.35
CA GLU A 96 -5.87 6.12 0.98
C GLU A 96 -4.90 4.92 1.03
N LEU A 97 -4.81 4.13 -0.05
CA LEU A 97 -3.85 3.01 -0.16
C LEU A 97 -2.38 3.46 -0.20
N GLY A 98 -2.13 4.64 -0.77
CA GLY A 98 -0.77 5.17 -0.98
C GLY A 98 -0.17 5.85 0.25
N VAL A 99 -0.99 6.26 1.23
CA VAL A 99 -0.55 7.01 2.41
C VAL A 99 -0.23 6.10 3.61
N GLY A 100 0.32 6.69 4.67
CA GLY A 100 0.67 6.01 5.92
C GLY A 100 1.56 4.79 5.69
N SER A 101 1.05 3.61 6.06
CA SER A 101 1.75 2.33 5.90
C SER A 101 2.08 2.02 4.43
N GLY A 102 1.25 2.44 3.47
CA GLY A 102 1.53 2.26 2.04
C GLY A 102 2.73 3.08 1.57
N MET A 103 2.81 4.34 2.02
CA MET A 103 3.95 5.22 1.73
C MET A 103 5.24 4.66 2.34
N ALA A 104 5.17 4.20 3.59
CA ALA A 104 6.32 3.62 4.28
C ALA A 104 6.81 2.34 3.58
N ALA A 105 5.89 1.47 3.14
CA ALA A 105 6.21 0.27 2.36
C ALA A 105 6.90 0.62 1.04
N MET A 106 6.39 1.61 0.31
CA MET A 106 6.99 2.08 -0.95
C MET A 106 8.39 2.65 -0.72
N LYS A 107 8.57 3.51 0.29
CA LYS A 107 9.88 4.08 0.65
C LYS A 107 10.90 2.98 0.99
N PHE A 108 10.49 2.00 1.79
CA PHE A 108 11.31 0.84 2.10
C PHE A 108 11.68 0.05 0.84
N ALA A 109 10.72 -0.21 -0.04
CA ALA A 109 10.95 -0.99 -1.24
C ALA A 109 11.97 -0.35 -2.18
N MET A 110 11.88 0.98 -2.33
CA MET A 110 12.83 1.76 -3.15
C MET A 110 14.22 1.80 -2.52
N ALA A 111 14.33 1.96 -1.20
CA ALA A 111 15.61 1.98 -0.50
C ALA A 111 16.29 0.61 -0.47
N ASN A 112 15.51 -0.47 -0.52
CA ASN A 112 15.97 -1.85 -0.36
C ASN A 112 15.63 -2.72 -1.57
N GLN A 113 15.85 -2.21 -2.79
CA GLN A 113 15.44 -2.90 -4.03
C GLN A 113 15.99 -4.33 -4.15
N HIS A 114 17.21 -4.59 -3.65
CA HIS A 114 17.81 -5.93 -3.65
C HIS A 114 17.05 -6.90 -2.73
N ILE A 115 16.70 -6.45 -1.52
CA ILE A 115 15.93 -7.23 -0.54
C ILE A 115 14.54 -7.50 -1.08
N VAL A 116 13.87 -6.48 -1.61
CA VAL A 116 12.54 -6.65 -2.24
C VAL A 116 12.62 -7.62 -3.40
N ARG A 117 13.64 -7.55 -4.25
CA ARG A 117 13.77 -8.49 -5.37
C ARG A 117 14.00 -9.93 -4.91
N GLU A 118 14.71 -10.13 -3.81
CA GLU A 118 14.95 -11.46 -3.23
C GLU A 118 13.70 -12.03 -2.54
N LEU A 119 12.98 -11.19 -1.79
CA LEU A 119 11.77 -11.57 -1.05
C LEU A 119 10.54 -11.70 -1.96
N HIS A 120 10.44 -10.88 -3.00
CA HIS A 120 9.36 -10.97 -3.98
C HIS A 120 9.72 -11.92 -5.09
N HIS A 121 9.14 -13.12 -5.05
CA HIS A 121 9.00 -13.94 -6.25
C HIS A 121 8.17 -13.20 -7.31
N ASP A 122 8.44 -13.46 -8.60
CA ASP A 122 7.77 -12.81 -9.74
C ASP A 122 6.23 -12.75 -9.61
N LYS A 123 5.64 -13.80 -9.02
CA LYS A 123 4.20 -13.91 -8.74
C LYS A 123 3.60 -12.73 -7.95
N GLY A 124 4.31 -12.18 -6.96
CA GLY A 124 3.78 -11.07 -6.16
C GLY A 124 3.65 -9.77 -6.97
N ARG A 125 4.62 -9.52 -7.86
CA ARG A 125 4.60 -8.37 -8.78
C ARG A 125 3.58 -8.56 -9.90
N GLU A 126 3.52 -9.77 -10.45
CA GLU A 126 2.50 -10.15 -11.44
C GLU A 126 1.08 -9.98 -10.88
N ASN A 127 0.85 -10.39 -9.62
CA ASN A 127 -0.42 -10.19 -8.94
C ASN A 127 -0.79 -8.70 -8.81
N ALA A 128 0.13 -7.85 -8.34
CA ALA A 128 -0.13 -6.40 -8.22
C ALA A 128 -0.50 -5.76 -9.56
N PHE A 129 0.27 -6.08 -10.61
CA PHE A 129 0.03 -5.54 -11.95
C PHE A 129 -1.30 -6.02 -12.53
N GLY A 130 -1.63 -7.30 -12.35
CA GLY A 130 -2.93 -7.86 -12.75
C GLY A 130 -4.09 -7.14 -12.07
N LYS A 131 -4.00 -6.91 -10.77
CA LYS A 131 -5.05 -6.23 -9.99
C LYS A 131 -5.20 -4.76 -10.33
N MET A 132 -4.11 -4.05 -10.59
CA MET A 132 -4.18 -2.67 -11.09
C MET A 132 -4.82 -2.61 -12.47
N THR A 133 -4.47 -3.54 -13.37
CA THR A 133 -5.09 -3.62 -14.71
C THR A 133 -6.59 -3.86 -14.59
N GLU A 134 -6.99 -4.78 -13.72
CA GLU A 134 -8.40 -5.08 -13.46
C GLU A 134 -9.15 -3.86 -12.92
N LEU A 135 -8.58 -3.15 -11.94
CA LEU A 135 -9.14 -1.91 -11.40
C LEU A 135 -9.36 -0.87 -12.51
N PHE A 136 -8.39 -0.72 -13.42
CA PHE A 136 -8.50 0.21 -14.53
C PHE A 136 -9.68 -0.11 -15.44
N ASP A 137 -9.87 -1.39 -15.76
CA ASP A 137 -10.92 -1.84 -16.65
C ASP A 137 -12.31 -1.66 -16.00
N ILE A 138 -12.43 -1.96 -14.70
CA ILE A 138 -13.67 -1.73 -13.93
C ILE A 138 -14.02 -0.24 -13.87
N VAL A 139 -13.05 0.61 -13.53
CA VAL A 139 -13.29 2.05 -13.30
C VAL A 139 -13.50 2.81 -14.61
N ALA A 140 -12.85 2.38 -15.70
CA ALA A 140 -13.12 2.92 -17.03
C ALA A 140 -14.49 2.49 -17.55
N GLY A 141 -14.84 1.21 -17.39
CA GLY A 141 -16.01 0.57 -17.97
C GLY A 141 -15.68 -0.18 -19.26
N PRO A 142 -16.45 -1.23 -19.61
CA PRO A 142 -16.12 -2.18 -20.67
C PRO A 142 -16.06 -1.57 -22.08
N ASP A 143 -16.82 -0.50 -22.33
CA ASP A 143 -16.94 0.15 -23.64
C ASP A 143 -16.35 1.58 -23.67
N ALA A 144 -15.53 1.93 -22.68
CA ALA A 144 -14.95 3.27 -22.59
C ALA A 144 -14.06 3.56 -23.83
N PRO A 145 -14.21 4.72 -24.49
CA PRO A 145 -13.27 5.18 -25.50
C PRO A 145 -11.84 5.19 -24.96
N VAL A 146 -10.86 4.94 -25.84
CA VAL A 146 -9.42 4.88 -25.48
C VAL A 146 -8.98 6.09 -24.67
N GLU A 147 -9.44 7.29 -25.03
CA GLU A 147 -9.13 8.52 -24.31
C GLU A 147 -9.61 8.47 -22.85
N GLU A 148 -10.86 8.07 -22.61
CA GLU A 148 -11.44 7.96 -21.28
C GLU A 148 -10.73 6.87 -20.45
N ALA A 149 -10.45 5.73 -21.08
CA ALA A 149 -9.73 4.64 -20.45
C ALA A 149 -8.28 5.04 -20.09
N LEU A 150 -7.62 5.88 -20.89
CA LEU A 150 -6.29 6.41 -20.59
C LEU A 150 -6.32 7.52 -19.53
N ARG A 151 -7.38 8.34 -19.47
CA ARG A 151 -7.58 9.33 -18.40
C ARG A 151 -7.72 8.63 -17.04
N VAL A 152 -8.55 7.58 -16.96
CA VAL A 152 -8.70 6.78 -15.73
C VAL A 152 -7.37 6.16 -15.28
N ARG A 153 -6.63 5.53 -16.21
CA ARG A 153 -5.32 4.94 -15.90
C ARG A 153 -4.33 6.00 -15.44
N SER A 154 -4.28 7.14 -16.13
CA SER A 154 -3.38 8.24 -15.79
C SER A 154 -3.70 8.82 -14.42
N ALA A 155 -4.97 9.03 -14.11
CA ALA A 155 -5.41 9.52 -12.81
C ALA A 155 -5.02 8.58 -11.67
N LEU A 156 -5.31 7.28 -11.79
CA LEU A 156 -4.98 6.30 -10.74
C LEU A 156 -3.46 6.09 -10.59
N LEU A 157 -2.70 6.07 -11.70
CA LEU A 157 -1.23 5.98 -11.66
C LEU A 157 -0.58 7.26 -11.12
N SER A 158 -1.19 8.42 -11.35
CA SER A 158 -0.66 9.71 -10.88
C SER A 158 -0.53 9.75 -9.37
N VAL A 159 -1.42 9.08 -8.63
CA VAL A 159 -1.31 8.95 -7.17
C VAL A 159 0.04 8.36 -6.79
N ASN A 160 0.40 7.21 -7.35
CA ASN A 160 1.68 6.55 -7.07
C ASN A 160 2.88 7.42 -7.50
N ILE A 161 2.79 8.05 -8.67
CA ILE A 161 3.85 8.92 -9.21
C ILE A 161 4.09 10.13 -8.32
N VAL A 162 3.03 10.82 -7.86
CA VAL A 162 3.13 11.99 -6.99
C VAL A 162 3.75 11.61 -5.65
N LEU A 163 3.32 10.49 -5.06
CA LEU A 163 3.91 9.99 -3.82
C LEU A 163 5.40 9.67 -4.00
N MET A 164 5.80 9.07 -5.12
CA MET A 164 7.19 8.81 -5.44
C MET A 164 8.00 10.10 -5.66
N ALA A 165 7.43 11.06 -6.38
CA ALA A 165 8.05 12.34 -6.71
C ALA A 165 8.17 13.29 -5.50
N SER A 166 7.35 13.10 -4.47
CA SER A 166 7.40 13.91 -3.24
C SER A 166 8.67 13.72 -2.40
N ARG A 167 9.49 12.71 -2.72
CA ARG A 167 10.70 12.40 -1.96
C ARG A 167 11.69 13.55 -1.96
N GLY A 168 12.11 13.96 -0.76
CA GLY A 168 13.09 15.04 -0.59
C GLY A 168 12.49 16.44 -0.64
N LEU A 169 11.18 16.56 -0.84
CA LEU A 169 10.47 17.80 -0.62
C LEU A 169 10.24 18.01 0.88
N ASP A 170 10.38 19.25 1.33
CA ASP A 170 9.97 19.68 2.66
C ASP A 170 8.46 19.93 2.64
N ALA A 171 7.69 18.84 2.68
CA ALA A 171 6.23 18.85 2.66
C ALA A 171 5.68 17.80 3.63
N SER A 172 4.60 18.14 4.32
CA SER A 172 3.90 17.19 5.17
C SER A 172 3.19 16.12 4.34
N GLU A 173 2.94 14.97 4.95
CA GLU A 173 2.17 13.90 4.32
C GLU A 173 0.76 14.36 3.92
N ALA A 174 0.14 15.23 4.71
CA ALA A 174 -1.18 15.80 4.42
C ALA A 174 -1.14 16.67 3.14
N GLU A 175 -0.11 17.49 2.97
CA GLU A 175 0.08 18.30 1.77
C GLU A 175 0.29 17.42 0.53
N ILE A 176 1.18 16.42 0.62
CA ILE A 176 1.46 15.48 -0.47
C ILE A 176 0.17 14.74 -0.88
N THR A 177 -0.61 14.30 0.10
CA THR A 177 -1.88 13.59 -0.11
C THR A 177 -2.92 14.47 -0.77
N SER A 178 -3.03 15.74 -0.34
CA SER A 178 -3.94 16.70 -0.96
C SER A 178 -3.58 16.94 -2.43
N VAL A 179 -2.29 17.18 -2.70
CA VAL A 179 -1.80 17.41 -4.07
C VAL A 179 -1.99 16.17 -4.95
N ALA A 180 -1.71 14.97 -4.44
CA ALA A 180 -1.94 13.71 -5.18
C ALA A 180 -3.42 13.55 -5.56
N ARG A 181 -4.33 13.83 -4.61
CA ARG A 181 -5.78 13.82 -4.85
C ARG A 181 -6.18 14.83 -5.92
N ASP A 182 -5.73 16.08 -5.79
CA ASP A 182 -6.10 17.15 -6.71
C ASP A 182 -5.61 16.87 -8.15
N ILE A 183 -4.38 16.38 -8.31
CA ILE A 183 -3.83 15.97 -9.60
C ILE A 183 -4.64 14.82 -10.19
N ALA A 184 -4.89 13.76 -9.42
CA ALA A 184 -5.63 12.60 -9.90
C ALA A 184 -7.06 12.96 -10.34
N HIS A 185 -7.78 13.77 -9.56
CA HIS A 185 -9.11 14.26 -9.96
C HIS A 185 -9.07 15.19 -11.17
N SER A 186 -8.01 15.98 -11.35
CA SER A 186 -7.88 16.84 -12.54
C SER A 186 -7.74 16.03 -13.83
N LEU A 187 -7.11 14.86 -13.77
CA LEU A 187 -6.92 13.94 -14.89
C LEU A 187 -8.20 13.16 -15.25
N MET A 188 -9.20 13.14 -14.35
CA MET A 188 -10.51 12.50 -14.58
C MET A 188 -11.53 13.42 -15.27
N LYS A 189 -11.24 14.71 -15.41
CA LYS A 189 -12.07 15.69 -16.15
C LYS A 189 -11.83 15.58 -17.65
#